data_AF-A0A8D9DR38-F1
#
_entry.id   AF-A0A8D9DR38-F1
#
_cell.length_a   1.000
_cell.length_b   1.000
_cell.length_c   1.000
_cell.angle_alpha   90.00
_cell.angle_beta   90.00
_cell.angle_gamma   90.00
#
_symmetry.space_group_name_H-M   'P 1'
#
loop_
_entity.id
_entity.type
_entity.pdbx_description
1 polymer ?
#
loop_
_entity_poly.entity_id
_entity_poly.type
_entity_poly.pdbx_seq_one_letter_code
_entity_poly.pdbx_strand_id
1 'polypeptide(L)'
;MAIINTLDVFFNEEDLPYEEEILRNPFSVKHWLRYIEHKKNAPKAIINTIYERSLKELPGSYKLWYNYLKLRRKQVKGKVINDSAYEDVNNTFERSLVFMHKMPRIWLDYCKFLMDQHRITQTRQVFDRSLRALPITQHHRVWPVYLSFVKANNVPETAVRVFRRYLKLFPEDAEDYIEYLCSIERLDEAAVKLAYIVNKESFVSKHGKSNHQLWNELCEMISQNPDKIRSLNVDAIIRGGLRRYTDQLGHLWNSLADYYIRSGLFERVRELTGGLLH
;
A
#
# COMPACT_ATOMS: atom_id res chain seq x y z
N MET A 1 -24.22 -13.87 -46.76
CA MET A 1 -24.12 -12.85 -45.68
C MET A 1 -22.69 -12.84 -45.16
N ALA A 2 -21.81 -12.07 -45.81
CA ALA A 2 -20.44 -11.90 -45.35
C ALA A 2 -20.42 -10.94 -44.17
N ILE A 3 -19.91 -11.42 -43.03
CA ILE A 3 -19.66 -10.60 -41.85
C ILE A 3 -18.51 -9.65 -42.18
N ILE A 4 -18.82 -8.36 -42.29
CA ILE A 4 -17.84 -7.29 -42.45
C ILE A 4 -17.04 -7.22 -41.14
N ASN A 5 -15.82 -7.75 -41.16
CA ASN A 5 -14.90 -7.72 -40.02
C ASN A 5 -14.08 -6.42 -40.13
N THR A 6 -14.53 -5.38 -39.43
CA THR A 6 -13.98 -4.02 -39.46
C THR A 6 -12.62 -3.91 -38.76
N LEU A 7 -11.55 -4.39 -39.39
CA LEU A 7 -10.15 -4.12 -39.05
C LEU A 7 -9.29 -4.38 -40.30
N ASP A 8 -9.51 -3.59 -41.37
CA ASP A 8 -8.60 -3.57 -42.52
C ASP A 8 -7.27 -2.96 -42.07
N VAL A 9 -6.35 -3.84 -41.69
CA VAL A 9 -4.95 -3.50 -41.50
C VAL A 9 -4.39 -3.25 -42.89
N PHE A 10 -4.01 -2.01 -43.20
CA PHE A 10 -3.19 -1.70 -44.37
C PHE A 10 -1.83 -2.37 -44.16
N PHE A 11 -1.69 -3.60 -44.67
CA PHE A 11 -0.41 -4.28 -44.76
C PHE A 11 0.35 -3.68 -45.94
N ASN A 12 1.55 -3.16 -45.66
CA ASN A 12 2.47 -2.79 -46.74
C ASN A 12 3.21 -4.04 -47.19
N GLU A 13 3.73 -4.06 -48.42
CA GLU A 13 4.55 -5.18 -48.93
C GLU A 13 5.77 -5.47 -48.03
N GLU A 14 6.27 -4.46 -47.32
CA GLU A 14 7.34 -4.56 -46.32
C GLU A 14 6.98 -5.45 -45.11
N ASP A 15 5.69 -5.68 -44.86
CA ASP A 15 5.20 -6.51 -43.74
C ASP A 15 5.13 -8.00 -44.08
N LEU A 16 5.12 -8.33 -45.39
CA LEU A 16 4.95 -9.69 -45.88
C LEU A 16 5.95 -10.69 -45.25
N PRO A 17 7.26 -10.38 -45.15
CA PRO A 17 8.22 -11.32 -44.56
C PRO A 17 7.91 -11.64 -43.08
N TYR A 18 7.42 -10.64 -42.33
CA TYR A 18 7.11 -10.79 -40.92
C TYR A 18 5.79 -11.53 -40.70
N GLU A 19 4.79 -11.28 -41.54
CA GLU A 19 3.51 -12.01 -41.50
C GLU A 19 3.72 -13.49 -41.87
N GLU A 20 4.56 -13.81 -42.86
CA GLU A 20 4.94 -15.19 -43.15
C GLU A 20 5.69 -15.86 -41.98
N GLU A 21 6.63 -15.16 -41.34
CA GLU A 21 7.34 -15.67 -40.16
C GLU A 21 6.36 -16.00 -39.01
N ILE A 22 5.37 -15.14 -38.78
CA ILE A 22 4.33 -15.32 -37.76
C ILE A 22 3.39 -16.46 -38.10
N LEU A 23 2.95 -16.58 -39.36
CA LEU A 23 2.10 -17.69 -39.81
C LEU A 23 2.80 -19.04 -39.67
N ARG A 24 4.10 -19.10 -39.97
CA ARG A 24 4.91 -20.32 -39.79
C ARG A 24 5.11 -20.67 -38.32
N ASN A 25 5.28 -19.65 -37.45
CA ASN A 25 5.53 -19.86 -36.02
C ASN A 25 4.66 -18.97 -35.11
N PRO A 26 3.34 -19.23 -35.00
CA PRO A 26 2.41 -18.37 -34.25
C PRO A 26 2.71 -18.27 -32.76
N PHE A 27 3.25 -19.34 -32.17
CA PHE A 27 3.53 -19.41 -30.73
C PHE A 27 4.91 -18.85 -30.33
N SER A 28 5.62 -18.22 -31.26
CA SER A 28 6.96 -17.70 -30.98
C SER A 28 6.94 -16.21 -30.63
N VAL A 29 7.18 -15.91 -29.35
CA VAL A 29 7.29 -14.53 -28.85
C VAL A 29 8.35 -13.71 -29.59
N LYS A 30 9.43 -14.35 -30.07
CA LYS A 30 10.54 -13.66 -30.76
C LYS A 30 10.08 -13.03 -32.08
N HIS A 31 9.33 -13.76 -32.90
CA HIS A 31 8.86 -13.30 -34.21
C HIS A 31 7.86 -12.15 -34.05
N TRP A 32 6.91 -12.28 -33.11
CA TRP A 32 5.99 -11.20 -32.76
C TRP A 32 6.71 -9.92 -32.32
N LEU A 33 7.72 -10.04 -31.45
CA LEU A 33 8.49 -8.88 -31.00
C LEU A 33 9.29 -8.23 -32.14
N ARG A 34 9.82 -9.02 -33.07
CA ARG A 34 10.55 -8.51 -34.24
C ARG A 34 9.62 -7.68 -35.14
N TYR A 35 8.41 -8.18 -35.38
CA TYR A 35 7.41 -7.46 -36.16
C TYR A 35 6.97 -6.16 -35.48
N ILE A 36 6.77 -6.20 -34.16
CA ILE A 36 6.44 -5.00 -33.38
C ILE A 36 7.57 -3.96 -33.43
N GLU A 37 8.84 -4.39 -33.36
CA GLU A 37 9.98 -3.47 -33.47
C GLU A 37 10.06 -2.82 -34.86
N HIS A 38 9.77 -3.58 -35.92
CA HIS A 38 9.67 -3.05 -37.28
C HIS A 38 8.57 -1.97 -37.37
N LYS A 39 7.41 -2.21 -36.76
CA LYS A 39 6.28 -1.25 -36.74
C LYS A 39 6.33 -0.21 -35.62
N LYS A 40 7.46 -0.01 -34.95
CA LYS A 40 7.56 0.90 -33.79
C LYS A 40 7.21 2.37 -34.08
N ASN A 41 7.46 2.82 -35.30
CA ASN A 41 7.17 4.19 -35.75
C ASN A 41 5.76 4.35 -36.36
N ALA A 42 5.03 3.25 -36.50
CA ALA A 42 3.69 3.26 -37.08
C ALA A 42 2.67 3.94 -36.15
N PRO A 43 1.48 4.31 -36.67
CA PRO A 43 0.37 4.76 -35.85
C PRO A 43 0.10 3.81 -34.68
N LYS A 44 -0.16 4.40 -33.50
CA LYS A 44 -0.40 3.68 -32.24
C LYS A 44 -1.49 2.60 -32.36
N ALA A 45 -2.51 2.83 -33.18
CA ALA A 45 -3.59 1.88 -33.44
C ALA A 45 -3.09 0.58 -34.08
N ILE A 46 -2.19 0.67 -35.07
CA ILE A 46 -1.62 -0.49 -35.78
C ILE A 46 -0.79 -1.34 -34.81
N ILE A 47 0.06 -0.69 -34.01
CA ILE A 47 0.88 -1.37 -33.01
C ILE A 47 -0.01 -2.10 -31.98
N ASN A 48 -1.10 -1.47 -31.55
CA ASN A 48 -2.05 -2.08 -30.61
C ASN A 48 -2.72 -3.31 -31.24
N THR A 49 -3.11 -3.26 -32.52
CA THR A 49 -3.69 -4.42 -33.23
C THR A 49 -2.72 -5.58 -33.31
N ILE A 50 -1.42 -5.33 -33.58
CA ILE A 50 -0.39 -6.38 -33.61
C ILE A 50 -0.22 -7.02 -32.23
N TYR A 51 -0.20 -6.22 -31.15
CA TYR A 51 -0.16 -6.76 -29.79
C TYR A 51 -1.41 -7.60 -29.47
N GLU A 52 -2.61 -7.12 -29.78
CA GLU A 52 -3.85 -7.89 -29.55
C GLU A 52 -3.87 -9.19 -30.35
N ARG A 53 -3.34 -9.21 -31.58
CA ARG A 53 -3.15 -10.44 -32.36
C ARG A 53 -2.17 -11.39 -31.65
N SER A 54 -1.00 -10.89 -31.25
CA SER A 54 0.01 -11.70 -30.56
C SER A 54 -0.51 -12.30 -29.25
N LEU A 55 -1.37 -11.58 -28.52
CA LEU A 55 -1.93 -12.01 -27.24
C LEU A 55 -3.11 -12.98 -27.39
N LYS A 56 -3.76 -13.01 -28.56
CA LYS A 56 -4.74 -14.07 -28.88
C LYS A 56 -4.05 -15.42 -29.05
N GLU A 57 -2.90 -15.46 -29.73
CA GLU A 57 -2.10 -16.68 -29.89
C GLU A 57 -1.34 -17.06 -28.61
N LEU A 58 -0.81 -16.05 -27.90
CA LEU A 58 0.05 -16.23 -26.71
C LEU A 58 -0.47 -15.46 -25.49
N PRO A 59 -1.64 -15.85 -24.93
CA PRO A 59 -2.21 -15.17 -23.77
C PRO A 59 -1.36 -15.32 -22.51
N GLY A 60 -0.50 -16.35 -22.46
CA GLY A 60 0.40 -16.65 -21.35
C GLY A 60 1.74 -15.89 -21.36
N SER A 61 2.01 -15.05 -22.36
CA SER A 61 3.32 -14.41 -22.47
C SER A 61 3.43 -13.15 -21.59
N TYR A 62 4.14 -13.26 -20.46
CA TYR A 62 4.42 -12.12 -19.60
C TYR A 62 5.12 -10.98 -20.35
N LYS A 63 6.08 -11.30 -21.23
CA LYS A 63 6.87 -10.30 -21.95
C LYS A 63 6.01 -9.47 -22.90
N LEU A 64 5.06 -10.10 -23.60
CA LEU A 64 4.12 -9.41 -24.49
C LEU A 64 3.16 -8.53 -23.68
N TRP A 65 2.53 -9.08 -22.64
CA TRP A 65 1.64 -8.30 -21.76
C TRP A 65 2.34 -7.11 -21.13
N TYR A 66 3.52 -7.29 -20.55
CA TYR A 66 4.25 -6.21 -19.89
C TYR A 66 4.62 -5.08 -20.87
N ASN A 67 5.13 -5.43 -22.06
CA ASN A 67 5.46 -4.44 -23.08
C ASN A 67 4.21 -3.71 -23.61
N TYR A 68 3.12 -4.45 -23.82
CA TYR A 68 1.87 -3.89 -24.28
C TYR A 68 1.27 -2.90 -23.27
N LEU A 69 1.16 -3.30 -21.99
CA LEU A 69 0.67 -2.43 -20.92
C LEU A 69 1.53 -1.17 -20.75
N LYS A 70 2.86 -1.31 -20.85
CA LYS A 70 3.79 -0.18 -20.83
C LYS A 70 3.54 0.78 -22.00
N LEU A 71 3.33 0.26 -23.21
CA LEU A 71 2.99 1.06 -24.38
C LEU A 71 1.66 1.78 -24.18
N ARG A 72 0.60 1.06 -23.79
CA ARG A 72 -0.73 1.62 -23.55
C ARG A 72 -0.73 2.75 -22.51
N ARG A 73 0.00 2.57 -21.40
CA ARG A 73 0.22 3.64 -20.41
C ARG A 73 0.91 4.88 -21.00
N LYS A 74 1.92 4.68 -21.85
CA LYS A 74 2.60 5.80 -22.54
C LYS A 74 1.66 6.51 -23.53
N GLN A 75 0.75 5.79 -24.17
CA GLN A 75 -0.20 6.36 -25.13
C GLN A 75 -1.24 7.28 -24.47
N VAL A 76 -1.65 6.97 -23.23
CA VAL A 76 -2.63 7.78 -22.47
C VAL A 76 -1.99 8.92 -21.68
N LYS A 77 -0.67 8.90 -21.47
CA LYS A 77 0.04 9.93 -20.72
C LYS A 77 -0.13 11.30 -21.42
N GLY A 78 -0.75 12.25 -20.72
CA GLY A 78 -1.01 13.62 -21.22
C GLY A 78 -2.45 13.86 -21.71
N LYS A 79 -3.30 12.83 -21.72
CA LYS A 79 -4.75 12.99 -21.94
C LYS A 79 -5.46 13.35 -20.64
N VAL A 80 -6.67 13.89 -20.75
CA VAL A 80 -7.54 14.15 -19.58
C VAL A 80 -7.88 12.82 -18.90
N ILE A 81 -7.88 12.78 -17.57
CA ILE A 81 -8.11 11.57 -16.77
C ILE A 81 -9.47 10.92 -17.07
N ASN A 82 -10.48 11.72 -17.44
CA ASN A 82 -11.83 11.24 -17.76
C ASN A 82 -12.00 10.80 -19.23
N ASP A 83 -10.94 10.74 -20.02
CA ASP A 83 -10.98 10.25 -21.40
C ASP A 83 -11.27 8.74 -21.41
N SER A 84 -12.11 8.28 -22.35
CA SER A 84 -12.40 6.86 -22.61
C SER A 84 -11.13 6.03 -22.79
N ALA A 85 -10.04 6.65 -23.25
CA ALA A 85 -8.76 5.98 -23.40
C ALA A 85 -8.20 5.43 -22.07
N TYR A 86 -8.46 6.08 -20.92
CA TYR A 86 -8.05 5.54 -19.61
C TYR A 86 -8.83 4.29 -19.24
N GLU A 87 -10.12 4.26 -19.56
CA GLU A 87 -10.99 3.10 -19.35
C GLU A 87 -10.57 1.92 -20.23
N ASP A 88 -10.21 2.15 -21.49
CA ASP A 88 -9.67 1.10 -22.37
C ASP A 88 -8.38 0.48 -21.81
N VAL A 89 -7.50 1.29 -21.21
CA VAL A 89 -6.29 0.79 -20.57
C VAL A 89 -6.62 0.02 -19.29
N ASN A 90 -7.58 0.48 -18.49
CA ASN A 90 -8.06 -0.27 -17.32
C ASN A 90 -8.63 -1.64 -17.75
N ASN A 91 -9.44 -1.70 -18.81
CA ASN A 91 -9.94 -2.94 -19.38
C ASN A 91 -8.82 -3.85 -19.89
N THR A 92 -7.77 -3.28 -20.47
CA THR A 92 -6.58 -4.03 -20.90
C THR A 92 -5.84 -4.64 -19.70
N PHE A 93 -5.74 -3.91 -18.58
CA PHE A 93 -5.18 -4.44 -17.33
C PHE A 93 -6.03 -5.59 -16.79
N GLU A 94 -7.35 -5.44 -16.70
CA GLU A 94 -8.23 -6.52 -16.23
C GLU A 94 -8.13 -7.77 -17.11
N ARG A 95 -8.06 -7.62 -18.44
CA ARG A 95 -7.80 -8.73 -19.38
C ARG A 95 -6.46 -9.41 -19.11
N SER A 96 -5.40 -8.62 -18.89
CA SER A 96 -4.07 -9.18 -18.61
C SER A 96 -4.05 -10.02 -17.34
N LEU A 97 -4.83 -9.62 -16.32
CA LEU A 97 -4.89 -10.29 -15.03
C LEU A 97 -5.60 -11.65 -15.09
N VAL A 98 -6.45 -11.90 -16.10
CA VAL A 98 -7.05 -13.23 -16.31
C VAL A 98 -5.95 -14.29 -16.46
N PHE A 99 -4.93 -14.01 -17.27
CA PHE A 99 -3.83 -14.95 -17.52
C PHE A 99 -2.63 -14.72 -16.58
N MET A 100 -2.35 -13.47 -16.19
CA MET A 100 -1.14 -13.06 -15.46
C MET A 100 -1.36 -12.78 -13.96
N HIS A 101 -2.43 -13.28 -13.34
CA HIS A 101 -2.77 -12.98 -11.93
C HIS A 101 -1.65 -13.26 -10.91
N LYS A 102 -0.71 -14.15 -11.21
CA LYS A 102 0.42 -14.49 -10.31
C LYS A 102 1.59 -13.49 -10.38
N MET A 103 1.58 -12.54 -11.32
CA MET A 103 2.71 -11.64 -11.58
C MET A 103 2.59 -10.33 -10.79
N PRO A 104 3.43 -10.09 -9.76
CA PRO A 104 3.29 -8.91 -8.89
C PRO A 104 3.49 -7.59 -9.64
N ARG A 105 4.36 -7.57 -10.66
CA ARG A 105 4.70 -6.35 -11.38
C ARG A 105 3.49 -5.73 -12.07
N ILE A 106 2.65 -6.56 -12.71
CA ILE A 106 1.45 -6.11 -13.41
C ILE A 106 0.44 -5.53 -12.43
N TRP A 107 0.23 -6.18 -11.28
CA TRP A 107 -0.62 -5.65 -10.21
C TRP A 107 -0.13 -4.29 -9.71
N LEU A 108 1.16 -4.14 -9.43
CA LEU A 108 1.73 -2.89 -8.95
C LEU A 108 1.61 -1.77 -9.98
N ASP A 109 1.84 -2.08 -11.26
CA ASP A 109 1.69 -1.12 -12.35
C ASP A 109 0.23 -0.69 -12.52
N TYR A 110 -0.73 -1.62 -12.36
CA TYR A 110 -2.16 -1.33 -12.41
C TYR A 110 -2.61 -0.48 -11.22
N CYS A 111 -2.22 -0.85 -9.99
CA CYS A 111 -2.53 -0.07 -8.79
C CYS A 111 -2.01 1.36 -8.91
N LYS A 112 -0.74 1.54 -9.31
CA LYS A 112 -0.16 2.89 -9.52
C LYS A 112 -0.93 3.66 -10.60
N PHE A 113 -1.30 3.01 -11.69
CA PHE A 113 -2.06 3.65 -12.76
C PHE A 113 -3.47 4.10 -12.31
N LEU A 114 -4.12 3.36 -11.42
CA LEU A 114 -5.40 3.76 -10.83
C LEU A 114 -5.25 4.85 -9.75
N MET A 115 -4.14 4.84 -9.01
CA MET A 115 -3.79 5.93 -8.09
C MET A 115 -3.65 7.25 -8.84
N ASP A 116 -2.97 7.25 -9.99
CA ASP A 116 -2.82 8.43 -10.85
C ASP A 116 -4.20 8.96 -11.35
N GLN A 117 -5.19 8.07 -11.51
CA GLN A 117 -6.56 8.42 -11.90
C GLN A 117 -7.43 8.90 -10.73
N HIS A 118 -6.94 8.85 -9.48
CA HIS A 118 -7.68 9.22 -8.26
C HIS A 118 -8.99 8.43 -8.04
N ARG A 119 -9.11 7.22 -8.60
CA ARG A 119 -10.27 6.34 -8.40
C ARG A 119 -10.13 5.53 -7.11
N ILE A 120 -10.45 6.13 -5.97
CA ILE A 120 -10.17 5.57 -4.62
C ILE A 120 -10.80 4.19 -4.40
N THR A 121 -12.10 4.05 -4.68
CA THR A 121 -12.85 2.81 -4.42
C THR A 121 -12.34 1.64 -5.26
N GLN A 122 -12.13 1.88 -6.56
CA GLN A 122 -11.59 0.89 -7.49
C GLN A 122 -10.15 0.52 -7.13
N THR A 123 -9.29 1.50 -6.83
CA THR A 123 -7.90 1.27 -6.42
C THR A 123 -7.83 0.37 -5.19
N ARG A 124 -8.67 0.62 -4.18
CA ARG A 124 -8.77 -0.22 -2.97
C ARG A 124 -9.15 -1.66 -3.31
N GLN A 125 -10.18 -1.85 -4.13
CA GLN A 125 -10.62 -3.19 -4.55
C GLN A 125 -9.52 -3.94 -5.30
N VAL A 126 -8.76 -3.25 -6.16
CA VAL A 126 -7.64 -3.83 -6.89
C VAL A 126 -6.48 -4.19 -5.96
N PHE A 127 -6.15 -3.36 -4.97
CA PHE A 127 -5.20 -3.75 -3.91
C PHE A 127 -5.65 -5.00 -3.16
N ASP A 128 -6.92 -5.05 -2.72
CA ASP A 128 -7.47 -6.21 -2.02
C ASP A 128 -7.50 -7.48 -2.90
N ARG A 129 -7.74 -7.34 -4.21
CA ARG A 129 -7.62 -8.44 -5.18
C ARG A 129 -6.16 -8.88 -5.35
N SER A 130 -5.22 -7.95 -5.45
CA SER A 130 -3.80 -8.27 -5.60
C SER A 130 -3.26 -9.08 -4.41
N LEU A 131 -3.64 -8.71 -3.17
CA LEU A 131 -3.25 -9.43 -1.96
C LEU A 131 -3.89 -10.83 -1.84
N ARG A 132 -5.02 -11.07 -2.52
CA ARG A 132 -5.65 -12.40 -2.61
C ARG A 132 -5.02 -13.26 -3.70
N ALA A 133 -4.65 -12.65 -4.83
CA ALA A 133 -4.09 -13.37 -5.97
C ALA A 133 -2.61 -13.71 -5.79
N LEU A 134 -1.85 -12.86 -5.10
CA LEU A 134 -0.40 -13.02 -4.93
C LEU A 134 -0.05 -13.84 -3.67
N PRO A 135 0.99 -14.69 -3.73
CA PRO A 135 1.53 -15.36 -2.55
C PRO A 135 1.99 -14.36 -1.48
N ILE A 136 1.91 -14.77 -0.21
CA ILE A 136 2.29 -13.94 0.95
C ILE A 136 3.75 -13.46 0.84
N THR A 137 4.63 -14.27 0.26
CA THR A 137 6.04 -13.91 0.02
C THR A 137 6.22 -12.64 -0.82
N GLN A 138 5.22 -12.25 -1.62
CA GLN A 138 5.27 -11.05 -2.47
C GLN A 138 4.53 -9.85 -1.85
N HIS A 139 3.85 -10.02 -0.72
CA HIS A 139 3.05 -8.97 -0.10
C HIS A 139 3.91 -7.77 0.34
N HIS A 140 5.17 -8.00 0.71
CA HIS A 140 6.15 -6.94 1.03
C HIS A 140 6.32 -5.89 -0.09
N ARG A 141 6.01 -6.22 -1.35
CA ARG A 141 6.08 -5.28 -2.49
C ARG A 141 4.81 -4.45 -2.66
N VAL A 142 3.67 -5.00 -2.25
CA VAL A 142 2.34 -4.39 -2.41
C VAL A 142 2.04 -3.46 -1.24
N TRP A 143 2.35 -3.88 -0.02
CA TRP A 143 2.03 -3.13 1.20
C TRP A 143 2.59 -1.70 1.22
N PRO A 144 3.85 -1.41 0.88
CA PRO A 144 4.37 -0.04 0.90
C PRO A 144 3.58 0.90 -0.01
N VAL A 145 3.16 0.43 -1.19
CA VAL A 145 2.35 1.21 -2.13
C VAL A 145 0.90 1.35 -1.65
N TYR A 146 0.35 0.31 -1.01
CA TYR A 146 -1.00 0.39 -0.45
C TYR A 146 -1.05 1.34 0.75
N LEU A 147 -0.04 1.31 1.62
CA LEU A 147 0.07 2.22 2.77
C LEU A 147 0.28 3.66 2.32
N SER A 148 1.11 3.93 1.30
CA SER A 148 1.27 5.29 0.76
C SER A 148 -0.03 5.81 0.13
N PHE A 149 -0.77 4.96 -0.60
CA PHE A 149 -2.11 5.30 -1.11
C PHE A 149 -3.06 5.65 0.03
N VAL A 150 -3.09 4.85 1.08
CA VAL A 150 -3.98 5.06 2.21
C VAL A 150 -3.62 6.33 2.97
N LYS A 151 -2.33 6.60 3.22
CA LYS A 151 -1.88 7.84 3.88
C LYS A 151 -2.21 9.09 3.06
N ALA A 152 -2.19 8.97 1.72
CA ALA A 152 -2.53 10.08 0.83
C ALA A 152 -4.04 10.38 0.74
N ASN A 153 -4.90 9.42 1.10
CA ASN A 153 -6.35 9.59 1.07
C ASN A 153 -6.90 9.80 2.48
N ASN A 154 -7.66 10.87 2.69
CA ASN A 154 -8.20 11.25 4.01
C ASN A 154 -9.39 10.38 4.49
N VAL A 155 -9.33 9.05 4.32
CA VAL A 155 -10.36 8.10 4.80
C VAL A 155 -9.80 7.28 5.97
N PRO A 156 -9.88 7.79 7.21
CA PRO A 156 -9.16 7.23 8.35
C PRO A 156 -9.63 5.83 8.75
N GLU A 157 -10.94 5.53 8.63
CA GLU A 157 -11.47 4.22 8.98
C GLU A 157 -10.93 3.11 8.07
N THR A 158 -10.90 3.37 6.76
CA THR A 158 -10.36 2.43 5.78
C THR A 158 -8.88 2.21 6.05
N ALA A 159 -8.16 3.30 6.34
CA ALA A 159 -6.75 3.22 6.65
C ALA A 159 -6.45 2.33 7.85
N VAL A 160 -7.16 2.56 8.96
CA VAL A 160 -7.05 1.77 10.18
C VAL A 160 -7.30 0.29 9.91
N ARG A 161 -8.32 -0.05 9.10
CA ARG A 161 -8.59 -1.44 8.72
C ARG A 161 -7.45 -2.06 7.91
N VAL A 162 -6.86 -1.32 6.98
CA VAL A 162 -5.73 -1.76 6.16
C VAL A 162 -4.49 -1.99 7.02
N PHE A 163 -4.15 -1.04 7.91
CA PHE A 163 -3.03 -1.19 8.84
C PHE A 163 -3.24 -2.35 9.82
N ARG A 164 -4.44 -2.54 10.38
CA ARG A 164 -4.73 -3.70 11.24
C ARG A 164 -4.51 -5.03 10.52
N ARG A 165 -4.78 -5.10 9.21
CA ARG A 165 -4.48 -6.29 8.39
C ARG A 165 -2.98 -6.44 8.14
N TYR A 166 -2.29 -5.34 7.88
CA TYR A 166 -0.84 -5.32 7.67
C TYR A 166 -0.07 -5.84 8.90
N LEU A 167 -0.42 -5.36 10.10
CA LEU A 167 0.23 -5.75 11.36
C LEU A 167 0.05 -7.22 11.75
N LYS A 168 -0.94 -7.92 11.17
CA LYS A 168 -1.05 -9.38 11.35
C LYS A 168 0.08 -10.15 10.67
N LEU A 169 0.64 -9.59 9.60
CA LEU A 169 1.75 -10.19 8.85
C LEU A 169 3.10 -9.66 9.33
N PHE A 170 3.19 -8.34 9.56
CA PHE A 170 4.43 -7.67 9.97
C PHE A 170 4.19 -6.95 11.31
N PRO A 171 4.31 -7.65 12.44
CA PRO A 171 4.12 -7.04 13.76
C PRO A 171 5.22 -6.02 14.09
N GLU A 172 6.38 -6.08 13.41
CA GLU A 172 7.53 -5.19 13.60
C GLU A 172 7.25 -3.74 13.19
N ASP A 173 6.40 -3.52 12.16
CA ASP A 173 6.06 -2.20 11.65
C ASP A 173 4.92 -1.52 12.44
N ALA A 174 4.75 -1.89 13.71
CA ALA A 174 3.70 -1.35 14.55
C ALA A 174 3.90 0.14 14.88
N GLU A 175 5.15 0.61 14.90
CA GLU A 175 5.50 2.02 15.10
C GLU A 175 4.95 2.91 13.98
N ASP A 176 5.09 2.50 12.71
CA ASP A 176 4.57 3.26 11.56
C ASP A 176 3.04 3.40 11.61
N TYR A 177 2.34 2.44 12.23
CA TYR A 177 0.90 2.52 12.47
C TYR A 177 0.56 3.48 13.63
N ILE A 178 1.36 3.48 14.70
CA ILE A 178 1.17 4.41 15.83
C ILE A 178 1.36 5.85 15.35
N GLU A 179 2.42 6.12 14.57
CA GLU A 179 2.68 7.43 13.98
C GLU A 179 1.49 7.89 13.13
N TYR A 180 0.94 6.98 12.32
CA TYR A 180 -0.26 7.25 11.53
C TYR A 180 -1.51 7.51 12.38
N LEU A 181 -1.71 6.80 13.49
CA LEU A 181 -2.84 7.08 14.39
C LEU A 181 -2.69 8.44 15.07
N CYS A 182 -1.46 8.84 15.42
CA CYS A 182 -1.17 10.15 15.97
C CYS A 182 -1.50 11.26 14.97
N SER A 183 -1.20 11.08 13.68
CA SER A 183 -1.52 12.08 12.65
C SER A 183 -3.03 12.26 12.40
N ILE A 184 -3.86 11.26 12.74
CA ILE A 184 -5.34 11.35 12.68
C ILE A 184 -5.93 11.79 14.04
N GLU A 185 -5.10 12.12 15.03
CA GLU A 185 -5.53 12.43 16.40
C GLU A 185 -6.30 11.30 17.11
N ARG A 186 -6.17 10.05 16.67
CA ARG A 186 -6.79 8.88 17.33
C ARG A 186 -5.88 8.33 18.43
N LEU A 187 -5.61 9.18 19.42
CA LEU A 187 -4.63 8.92 20.48
C LEU A 187 -5.00 7.73 21.38
N ASP A 188 -6.29 7.48 21.63
CA ASP A 188 -6.72 6.34 22.45
C ASP A 188 -6.32 5.00 21.82
N GLU A 189 -6.56 4.82 20.51
CA GLU A 189 -6.14 3.61 19.80
C GLU A 189 -4.61 3.50 19.72
N ALA A 190 -3.91 4.63 19.57
CA ALA A 190 -2.45 4.68 19.52
C ALA A 190 -1.84 4.23 20.85
N ALA A 191 -2.33 4.78 21.97
CA ALA A 191 -1.89 4.46 23.31
C ALA A 191 -2.14 2.98 23.65
N VAL A 192 -3.32 2.44 23.31
CA VAL A 192 -3.62 1.00 23.53
C VAL A 192 -2.64 0.11 22.74
N LYS A 193 -2.28 0.51 21.52
CA LYS A 193 -1.33 -0.24 20.70
C LYS A 193 0.10 -0.13 21.21
N LEU A 194 0.55 1.07 21.60
CA LEU A 194 1.83 1.26 22.28
C LEU A 194 1.91 0.41 23.55
N ALA A 195 0.90 0.47 24.42
CA ALA A 195 0.86 -0.31 25.66
C ALA A 195 0.94 -1.83 25.39
N TYR A 196 0.28 -2.31 24.34
CA TYR A 196 0.39 -3.72 23.94
C TYR A 196 1.79 -4.09 23.45
N ILE A 197 2.46 -3.20 22.73
CA ILE A 197 3.81 -3.42 22.18
C ILE A 197 4.85 -3.39 23.30
N VAL A 198 4.81 -2.42 24.20
CA VAL A 198 5.83 -2.34 25.27
C VAL A 198 5.68 -3.46 26.31
N ASN A 199 4.49 -4.03 26.45
CA ASN A 199 4.31 -5.24 27.27
C ASN A 199 4.85 -6.52 26.60
N LYS A 200 5.20 -6.50 25.31
CA LYS A 200 5.86 -7.62 24.65
C LYS A 200 7.37 -7.49 24.76
N GLU A 201 7.97 -8.33 25.59
CA GLU A 201 9.43 -8.37 25.77
C GLU A 201 10.21 -8.77 24.50
N SER A 202 9.55 -9.45 23.55
CA SER A 202 10.14 -9.88 22.28
C SER A 202 10.05 -8.86 21.14
N PHE A 203 9.44 -7.70 21.37
CA PHE A 203 9.34 -6.69 20.32
C PHE A 203 10.68 -6.00 20.10
N VAL A 204 11.16 -6.00 18.85
CA VAL A 204 12.34 -5.26 18.43
C VAL A 204 11.87 -4.12 17.55
N SER A 205 12.19 -2.89 17.96
CA SER A 205 11.88 -1.69 17.19
C SER A 205 12.64 -1.70 15.87
N LYS A 206 11.93 -1.47 14.76
CA LYS A 206 12.55 -1.23 13.46
C LYS A 206 13.34 0.07 13.41
N HIS A 207 12.90 1.06 14.18
CA HIS A 207 13.57 2.36 14.32
C HIS A 207 14.76 2.30 15.28
N GLY A 208 15.09 1.13 15.83
CA GLY A 208 16.20 0.93 16.77
C GLY A 208 15.94 1.53 18.15
N LYS A 209 14.69 1.89 18.47
CA LYS A 209 14.32 2.43 19.77
C LYS A 209 14.41 1.35 20.84
N SER A 210 14.92 1.72 22.02
CA SER A 210 14.90 0.82 23.17
C SER A 210 13.48 0.70 23.73
N ASN A 211 13.19 -0.42 24.42
CA ASN A 211 11.89 -0.60 25.09
C ASN A 211 11.57 0.53 26.08
N HIS A 212 12.59 1.07 26.74
CA HIS A 212 12.46 2.24 27.64
C HIS A 212 12.03 3.51 26.89
N GLN A 213 12.56 3.73 25.68
CA GLN A 213 12.20 4.88 24.87
C GLN A 213 10.74 4.81 24.41
N LEU A 214 10.28 3.63 23.96
CA LEU A 214 8.88 3.41 23.63
C LEU A 214 7.97 3.60 24.85
N TRP A 215 8.45 3.22 26.03
CA TRP A 215 7.74 3.44 27.29
C TRP A 215 7.61 4.93 27.64
N ASN A 216 8.66 5.71 27.42
CA ASN A 216 8.60 7.16 27.62
C ASN A 216 7.65 7.84 26.63
N GLU A 217 7.69 7.45 25.35
CA GLU A 217 6.74 7.94 24.34
C GLU A 217 5.29 7.63 24.73
N LEU A 218 5.02 6.45 25.28
CA LEU A 218 3.69 6.10 25.81
C LEU A 218 3.30 7.00 27.00
N CYS A 219 4.21 7.21 27.96
CA CYS A 219 3.92 8.02 29.14
C CYS A 219 3.69 9.49 28.78
N GLU A 220 4.49 10.04 27.85
CA GLU A 220 4.34 11.41 27.36
C GLU A 220 3.02 11.59 26.57
N MET A 221 2.68 10.62 25.72
CA MET A 221 1.42 10.64 24.97
C MET A 221 0.21 10.65 25.90
N ILE A 222 0.27 9.85 26.98
CA ILE A 222 -0.78 9.78 28.01
C ILE A 222 -0.84 11.06 28.84
N SER A 223 0.30 11.59 29.29
CA SER A 223 0.32 12.76 30.16
C SER A 223 -0.19 14.01 29.46
N GLN A 224 0.17 14.21 28.19
CA GLN A 224 -0.22 15.40 27.43
C GLN A 224 -1.70 15.41 27.01
N ASN A 225 -2.35 14.23 26.92
CA ASN A 225 -3.71 14.11 26.39
C ASN A 225 -4.69 13.31 27.29
N PRO A 226 -4.92 13.71 28.56
CA PRO A 226 -5.80 12.95 29.47
C PRO A 226 -7.25 12.80 28.98
N ASP A 227 -7.82 13.84 28.36
CA ASP A 227 -9.23 13.84 27.95
C ASP A 227 -9.53 12.89 26.79
N LYS A 228 -8.52 12.66 25.94
CA LYS A 228 -8.61 11.86 24.72
C LYS A 228 -8.35 10.37 24.96
N ILE A 229 -7.66 10.01 26.05
CA ILE A 229 -7.26 8.62 26.35
C ILE A 229 -8.11 8.12 27.51
N ARG A 230 -9.11 7.28 27.20
CA ARG A 230 -10.09 6.78 28.18
C ARG A 230 -10.01 5.27 28.37
N SER A 231 -9.45 4.56 27.39
CA SER A 231 -9.45 3.09 27.38
C SER A 231 -8.36 2.45 28.24
N LEU A 232 -7.45 3.25 28.80
CA LEU A 232 -6.30 2.77 29.58
C LEU A 232 -6.34 3.28 31.01
N ASN A 233 -6.01 2.40 31.96
CA ASN A 233 -5.76 2.80 33.34
C ASN A 233 -4.35 3.38 33.45
N VAL A 234 -4.27 4.71 33.36
CA VAL A 234 -3.01 5.48 33.37
C VAL A 234 -2.19 5.23 34.63
N ASP A 235 -2.82 5.18 35.79
CA ASP A 235 -2.13 4.96 37.08
C ASP A 235 -1.48 3.57 37.14
N ALA A 236 -2.20 2.54 36.69
CA ALA A 236 -1.66 1.18 36.62
C ALA A 236 -0.48 1.05 35.64
N ILE A 237 -0.56 1.74 34.49
CA ILE A 237 0.51 1.72 33.49
C ILE A 237 1.75 2.43 34.05
N ILE A 238 1.63 3.68 34.49
CA ILE A 238 2.80 4.45 34.95
C ILE A 238 3.44 3.78 36.18
N ARG A 239 2.65 3.25 37.13
CA ARG A 239 3.18 2.45 38.25
C ARG A 239 3.86 1.16 37.81
N GLY A 240 3.35 0.50 36.77
CA GLY A 240 4.02 -0.64 36.14
C GLY A 240 5.39 -0.25 35.57
N GLY A 241 5.49 0.94 34.99
CA GLY A 241 6.72 1.52 34.47
C GLY A 241 7.75 1.81 35.55
N LEU A 242 7.30 2.42 36.65
CA LEU A 242 8.14 2.71 37.83
C LEU A 242 8.78 1.43 38.41
N ARG A 243 8.09 0.28 38.32
CA ARG A 243 8.62 -1.02 38.77
C ARG A 243 9.63 -1.64 37.81
N ARG A 244 9.44 -1.46 36.50
CA ARG A 244 10.33 -2.06 35.49
C ARG A 244 11.58 -1.22 35.24
N TYR A 245 11.47 0.10 35.36
CA TYR A 245 12.49 1.05 34.93
C TYR A 245 12.85 2.01 36.06
N THR A 246 13.68 1.52 36.97
CA THR A 246 14.19 2.25 38.15
C THR A 246 15.07 3.44 37.79
N ASP A 247 15.64 3.45 36.59
CA ASP A 247 16.61 4.48 36.17
C ASP A 247 15.92 5.77 35.67
N GLN A 248 14.61 5.73 35.44
CA GLN A 248 13.83 6.86 34.87
C GLN A 248 12.67 7.32 35.77
N LEU A 249 12.75 7.01 37.08
CA LEU A 249 11.71 7.34 38.05
C LEU A 249 11.30 8.81 38.01
N GLY A 250 12.26 9.75 37.94
CA GLY A 250 11.97 11.18 37.92
C GLY A 250 11.11 11.62 36.73
N HIS A 251 11.41 11.12 35.53
CA HIS A 251 10.62 11.42 34.34
C HIS A 251 9.21 10.84 34.43
N LEU A 252 9.09 9.59 34.90
CA LEU A 252 7.79 8.91 35.05
C LEU A 252 6.91 9.58 36.10
N TRP A 253 7.47 9.96 37.26
CA TRP A 253 6.73 10.72 38.27
C TRP A 253 6.28 12.08 37.76
N ASN A 254 7.12 12.79 37.00
CA ASN A 254 6.74 14.04 36.34
C ASN A 254 5.59 13.84 35.34
N SER A 255 5.63 12.78 34.53
CA SER A 255 4.55 12.47 33.58
C SER A 255 3.23 12.13 34.29
N LEU A 256 3.29 11.45 35.44
CA LEU A 256 2.11 11.13 36.26
C LEU A 256 1.54 12.37 36.94
N ALA A 257 2.40 13.26 37.44
CA ALA A 257 2.00 14.54 38.00
C ALA A 257 1.33 15.42 36.93
N ASP A 258 1.93 15.53 35.74
CA ASP A 258 1.38 16.30 34.61
C ASP A 258 0.01 15.76 34.18
N TYR A 259 -0.16 14.43 34.13
CA TYR A 259 -1.45 13.80 33.88
C TYR A 259 -2.52 14.21 34.90
N TYR A 260 -2.21 14.15 36.20
CA TYR A 260 -3.17 14.51 37.25
C TYR A 260 -3.49 16.01 37.28
N ILE A 261 -2.52 16.86 37.01
CA ILE A 261 -2.71 18.32 36.89
C ILE A 261 -3.66 18.62 35.74
N ARG A 262 -3.42 18.04 34.56
CA ARG A 262 -4.26 18.25 33.37
C ARG A 262 -5.64 17.63 33.48
N SER A 263 -5.78 16.53 34.23
CA SER A 263 -7.07 15.89 34.53
C SER A 263 -7.89 16.63 35.61
N GLY A 264 -7.34 17.67 36.24
CA GLY A 264 -8.00 18.42 37.32
C GLY A 264 -8.07 17.69 38.67
N LEU A 265 -7.34 16.59 38.85
CA LEU A 265 -7.32 15.76 40.06
C LEU A 265 -6.22 16.22 41.03
N PHE A 266 -6.31 17.45 41.53
CA PHE A 266 -5.26 18.08 42.34
C PHE A 266 -4.99 17.39 43.69
N GLU A 267 -5.98 16.72 44.29
CA GLU A 267 -5.81 15.98 45.54
C GLU A 267 -4.82 14.83 45.38
N ARG A 268 -4.92 14.08 44.27
CA ARG A 268 -3.99 12.98 43.94
C ARG A 268 -2.58 13.47 43.64
N VAL A 269 -2.43 14.66 43.06
CA VAL A 269 -1.12 15.31 42.88
C VAL A 269 -0.48 15.54 44.24
N ARG A 270 -1.23 16.09 45.20
CA ARG A 270 -0.72 16.39 46.54
C ARG A 270 -0.30 15.12 47.27
N GLU A 271 -1.12 14.07 47.23
CA GLU A 271 -0.77 12.75 47.78
C GLU A 271 0.50 12.17 47.15
N LEU A 272 0.63 12.29 45.83
CA LEU A 272 1.79 11.80 45.08
C LEU A 272 3.07 12.56 45.45
N THR A 273 3.01 13.89 45.53
CA THR A 273 4.16 14.71 45.96
C THR A 273 4.53 14.47 47.42
N GLY A 274 3.55 14.25 48.31
CA GLY A 274 3.79 13.93 49.70
C GLY A 274 4.43 12.54 49.90
N GLY A 275 4.05 11.56 49.07
CA GLY A 275 4.65 10.22 49.09
C GLY A 275 6.04 10.12 48.44
N LEU A 276 6.48 11.14 47.69
CA LEU A 276 7.83 11.21 47.11
C LEU A 276 8.85 11.89 48.03
N LEU A 277 8.37 12.67 49.00
CA LEU A 277 9.18 13.40 49.98
C LEU A 277 9.52 12.55 51.22
N HIS A 278 8.97 11.34 51.32
CA HIS A 278 9.22 10.34 52.36
C HIS A 278 9.93 9.11 51.80
#